data_AF-A0A9E1ZWT7-F1
#
_entry.id   AF-A0A9E1ZWT7-F1
#
_cell.length_a   1.000
_cell.length_b   1.000
_cell.length_c   1.000
_cell.angle_alpha   90.00
_cell.angle_beta   90.00
_cell.angle_gamma   90.00
#
_symmetry.space_group_name_H-M   'P 1'
#
loop_
_entity.id
_entity.type
_entity.pdbx_description
1 polymer ?
#
loop_
_entity_poly.entity_id
_entity_poly.type
_entity_poly.pdbx_seq_one_letter_code
_entity_poly.pdbx_strand_id
1 'polypeptide(L)' 'MSPETAILTAVALPLIGSAGILLTGKAPNLREAVTLITGVVLTYIVVGVLLPVVMAG' A
#
# COMPACT_ATOMS: atom_id res chain seq x y z
N MET A 1 12.36 7.08 -5.92
CA MET A 1 12.30 6.53 -4.54
C MET A 1 13.47 5.59 -4.36
N SER A 2 14.21 5.65 -3.26
CA SER A 2 15.25 4.65 -2.99
C SER A 2 14.61 3.32 -2.52
N PRO A 3 15.29 2.18 -2.67
CA PRO A 3 14.75 0.88 -2.24
C PRO A 3 14.39 0.85 -0.75
N GLU A 4 15.17 1.51 0.11
CA GLU A 4 14.94 1.57 1.56
C GLU A 4 13.62 2.27 1.87
N THR A 5 13.39 3.44 1.24
CA THR A 5 12.12 4.17 1.39
C THR A 5 10.94 3.38 0.84
N ALA A 6 11.13 2.64 -0.26
CA ALA A 6 10.10 1.79 -0.84
C ALA A 6 9.70 0.64 0.11
N ILE A 7 10.68 -0.01 0.74
CA ILE A 7 10.44 -1.05 1.75
C ILE A 7 9.69 -0.48 2.95
N LEU A 8 10.17 0.64 3.51
CA LEU A 8 9.51 1.29 4.65
C LEU A 8 8.07 1.67 4.31
N THR A 9 7.83 2.20 3.10
CA THR A 9 6.48 2.56 2.64
C THR A 9 5.61 1.31 2.49
N ALA A 10 6.13 0.21 1.93
CA ALA A 10 5.38 -1.04 1.78
C ALA A 10 4.95 -1.65 3.12
N VAL A 11 5.75 -1.46 4.18
CA VAL A 11 5.42 -1.91 5.54
C VAL A 11 4.43 -0.96 6.22
N ALA A 12 4.59 0.36 6.05
CA ALA A 12 3.75 1.35 6.71
C ALA A 12 2.36 1.48 6.05
N LEU A 13 2.26 1.30 4.74
CA LEU A 13 1.04 1.56 3.98
C LEU A 13 -0.17 0.69 4.41
N PRO A 14 -0.02 -0.62 4.71
CA PRO A 14 -1.12 -1.42 5.26
C PRO A 14 -1.64 -0.91 6.60
N LEU A 15 -0.77 -0.36 7.44
CA LEU A 15 -1.16 0.22 8.74
C LEU A 15 -2.00 1.48 8.50
N ILE A 16 -1.55 2.36 7.60
CA ILE A 16 -2.31 3.55 7.21
C ILE A 16 -3.65 3.17 6.58
N GLY A 17 -3.67 2.16 5.70
CA GLY A 17 -4.90 1.62 5.10
C GLY A 17 -5.87 1.08 6.14
N SER A 18 -5.37 0.33 7.13
CA SER A 18 -6.19 -0.20 8.23
C SER A 18 -6.79 0.90 9.11
N ALA A 19 -6.02 1.96 9.39
CA ALA A 19 -6.52 3.14 10.08
C ALA A 19 -7.59 3.86 9.23
N GLY A 20 -7.37 3.96 7.92
CA GLY A 20 -8.35 4.47 6.98
C GLY A 20 -9.67 3.70 7.04
N ILE A 21 -9.62 2.36 6.97
CA ILE A 21 -10.80 1.48 7.07
C ILE A 21 -11.53 1.73 8.39
N LEU A 22 -10.81 1.81 9.52
CA LEU A 22 -11.40 2.06 10.83
C LEU A 22 -12.20 3.38 10.87
N LEU A 23 -11.67 4.44 10.26
CA LEU A 23 -12.29 5.77 10.26
C LEU A 23 -13.56 5.87 9.41
N THR A 24 -13.77 4.94 8.46
CA THR A 24 -14.96 4.97 7.58
C THR A 24 -16.26 4.52 8.27
N GLY A 25 -16.16 3.84 9.44
CA GLY A 25 -17.31 3.41 10.23
C GLY A 25 -18.33 2.56 9.45
N LYS A 26 -19.58 3.03 9.40
CA LYS A 26 -20.73 2.30 8.82
C LYS A 26 -20.86 2.45 7.30
N ALA A 27 -19.94 3.10 6.61
CA ALA A 27 -19.99 3.28 5.15
C ALA A 27 -19.28 2.12 4.42
N PRO A 28 -19.99 1.05 3.98
CA PRO A 28 -19.36 -0.12 3.37
C PRO A 28 -18.56 0.21 2.10
N ASN A 29 -19.13 0.98 1.19
CA ASN A 29 -18.47 1.35 -0.06
C ASN A 29 -17.18 2.14 0.17
N LEU A 30 -17.12 2.95 1.24
CA LEU A 30 -15.92 3.70 1.58
C LEU A 30 -14.82 2.80 2.16
N ARG A 31 -15.17 1.78 2.98
CA ARG A 31 -14.21 0.75 3.42
C ARG A 31 -13.58 0.04 2.24
N GLU A 32 -14.40 -0.38 1.29
CA GLU A 32 -13.93 -1.07 0.09
C GLU A 32 -13.04 -0.17 -0.76
N ALA A 33 -13.39 1.10 -0.92
CA ALA A 33 -12.55 2.07 -1.61
C ALA A 33 -11.18 2.23 -0.93
N VAL A 34 -11.13 2.33 0.41
CA VAL A 34 -9.86 2.42 1.16
C VAL A 34 -9.04 1.15 0.94
N THR A 35 -9.63 -0.03 1.10
CA THR A 35 -8.94 -1.31 0.85
C THR A 35 -8.38 -1.39 -0.57
N LEU A 36 -9.20 -1.04 -1.57
CA LEU A 36 -8.80 -1.09 -2.98
C LEU A 36 -7.64 -0.13 -3.26
N ILE A 37 -7.75 1.13 -2.80
CA ILE A 37 -6.69 2.13 -2.97
C ILE A 37 -5.40 1.67 -2.28
N THR A 38 -5.48 1.20 -1.02
CA THR A 38 -4.31 0.67 -0.30
C THR A 38 -3.67 -0.49 -1.06
N GLY A 39 -4.46 -1.45 -1.56
CA GLY A 39 -3.96 -2.60 -2.31
C GLY A 39 -3.31 -2.21 -3.64
N VAL A 40 -3.91 -1.30 -4.40
CA VAL A 40 -3.36 -0.81 -5.67
C VAL A 40 -2.05 -0.07 -5.45
N VAL A 41 -1.98 0.82 -4.46
CA VAL A 41 -0.75 1.55 -4.15
C VAL A 41 0.35 0.59 -3.64
N LEU A 42 0.00 -0.38 -2.80
CA LEU A 42 0.96 -1.39 -2.34
C LEU A 42 1.49 -2.24 -3.50
N THR A 43 0.60 -2.64 -4.41
CA THR A 43 0.97 -3.39 -5.63
C THR A 43 1.95 -2.59 -6.47
N TYR A 44 1.69 -1.30 -6.67
CA TYR A 44 2.62 -0.42 -7.40
C TYR A 44 4.00 -0.34 -6.72
N ILE A 45 4.06 -0.18 -5.40
CA ILE A 45 5.34 -0.11 -4.67
C ILE A 45 6.10 -1.43 -4.80
N VAL A 46 5.44 -2.57 -4.59
CA VAL A 46 6.12 -3.87 -4.58
C VAL A 46 6.47 -4.32 -5.99
N VAL A 47 5.51 -4.34 -6.91
CA VAL A 47 5.69 -4.89 -8.27
C VAL A 47 6.33 -3.86 -9.19
N GLY A 48 5.93 -2.59 -9.10
CA GLY A 48 6.42 -1.53 -9.98
C GLY A 48 7.79 -0.98 -9.56
N VAL A 49 8.12 -0.99 -8.27
CA VAL A 49 9.35 -0.36 -7.77
C VAL A 49 10.35 -1.37 -7.21
N LEU A 50 9.94 -2.25 -6.29
CA LEU A 50 10.88 -3.15 -5.62
C LEU A 50 11.28 -4.35 -6.49
N LEU A 51 10.32 -4.98 -7.18
CA LEU A 51 10.58 -6.18 -7.97
C LEU A 51 11.66 -5.96 -9.05
N PRO A 52 11.67 -4.87 -9.84
CA PRO A 52 12.72 -4.63 -10.83
C PRO A 52 14.12 -4.50 -10.21
N VAL A 53 14.23 -3.89 -9.03
CA VAL A 53 15.50 -3.76 -8.31
C VAL A 53 16.02 -5.14 -7.92
N VAL A 54 15.16 -6.01 -7.37
CA VAL A 54 15.54 -7.38 -7.01
C VAL A 54 15.92 -8.20 -8.25
N MET A 55 15.23 -8.01 -9.37
CA MET A 55 15.52 -8.71 -10.63
C MET A 55 16.82 -8.24 -11.30
N ALA A 56 17.35 -7.07 -10.93
CA ALA A 56 18.60 -6.53 -11.48
C ALA A 56 19.86 -7.10 -10.81
N GLY A 57 19.72 -7.82 -9.70
CA GLY A 57 20.84 -8.34 -8.87
C GLY A 57 21.38 -7.32 -7.88
#